data_AF-A0A1R4HDX1-F1
#
_entry.id   AF-A0A1R4HDX1-F1
#
_cell.length_a   1.000
_cell.length_b   1.000
_cell.length_c   1.000
_cell.angle_alpha   90.00
_cell.angle_beta   90.00
_cell.angle_gamma   90.00
#
_symmetry.space_group_name_H-M   'P 1'
#
loop_
_entity.id
_entity.type
_entity.pdbx_description
1 polymer ?
#
loop_
_entity_poly.entity_id
_entity_poly.type
_entity_poly.pdbx_seq_one_letter_code
_entity_poly.pdbx_strand_id
1 'polypeptide(L)'
;MDKPSRIYELLLDYAASESPVEALSIGLVWTVCKSEQIGLAMSPGLYTRTLPWSGTLVGKTLGELASWINDWEPYKATVGMAAINCSLNAQSLPAGITLLTPPDGSNLAVFEHFLPQLKDKKVVVIGRYPGIERYAGQLDLSIIERQPIGTDYPDPAYEFLLPTADWVFLTASSITNKTFPRLAELSQHATTVLMGPTVPWLPELHNFGINYLAGIEVVDPIKLYQTVAEGGGVRIFDNSVRYRIVDLTPDSSMAWLKTNISQDYNEKQRLTSAMEHWYASGKKGRFPEFNQLNQVAIRLSRMDSSYKHLWDEQRFGQK
;
A
#
# COMPACT_ATOMS: atom_id res chain seq x y z
N MET A 1 -6.03 9.01 -16.18
CA MET A 1 -6.88 8.46 -15.10
C MET A 1 -7.91 9.51 -14.73
N ASP A 2 -9.20 9.21 -14.91
CA ASP A 2 -10.27 10.23 -14.84
C ASP A 2 -10.54 10.79 -13.43
N LYS A 3 -10.16 10.06 -12.37
CA LYS A 3 -10.34 10.49 -10.97
C LYS A 3 -9.15 10.10 -10.09
N PRO A 4 -8.13 10.97 -9.93
CA PRO A 4 -6.96 10.69 -9.11
C PRO A 4 -7.27 10.38 -7.64
N SER A 5 -8.40 10.86 -7.10
CA SER A 5 -8.79 10.60 -5.70
C SER A 5 -9.22 9.15 -5.42
N ARG A 6 -9.50 8.36 -6.47
CA ARG A 6 -10.06 7.00 -6.34
C ARG A 6 -9.17 6.07 -5.52
N ILE A 7 -7.84 6.21 -5.60
CA ILE A 7 -6.91 5.41 -4.79
C ILE A 7 -7.08 5.70 -3.30
N TYR A 8 -7.26 6.97 -2.91
CA TYR A 8 -7.40 7.35 -1.51
C TYR A 8 -8.77 6.96 -0.96
N GLU A 9 -9.81 7.09 -1.77
CA GLU A 9 -11.14 6.56 -1.46
C GLU A 9 -11.06 5.04 -1.21
N LEU A 10 -10.33 4.30 -2.05
CA LEU A 10 -10.11 2.86 -1.87
C LEU A 10 -9.42 2.57 -0.53
N LEU A 11 -8.33 3.25 -0.21
CA LEU A 11 -7.60 3.03 1.03
C LEU A 11 -8.47 3.27 2.27
N LEU A 12 -9.30 4.30 2.26
CA LEU A 12 -10.14 4.67 3.40
C LEU A 12 -11.29 3.69 3.64
N ASP A 13 -11.78 3.00 2.62
CA ASP A 13 -12.80 1.95 2.79
C ASP A 13 -12.29 0.75 3.62
N TYR A 14 -10.98 0.51 3.59
CA TYR A 14 -10.34 -0.59 4.31
C TYR A 14 -9.70 -0.18 5.64
N ALA A 15 -9.52 1.12 5.87
CA ALA A 15 -8.84 1.65 7.06
C ALA A 15 -9.78 2.10 8.19
N ALA A 16 -11.07 1.81 8.08
CA ALA A 16 -12.10 2.24 9.02
C ALA A 16 -12.16 1.44 10.33
N SER A 17 -11.02 1.34 11.01
CA SER A 17 -10.91 0.65 12.30
C SER A 17 -11.01 1.64 13.47
N GLU A 18 -11.88 1.32 14.43
CA GLU A 18 -12.00 2.03 15.72
C GLU A 18 -10.90 1.59 16.72
N SER A 19 -10.00 0.68 16.33
CA SER A 19 -8.92 0.24 17.20
C SER A 19 -8.01 1.42 17.56
N PRO A 20 -7.69 1.60 18.86
CA PRO A 20 -6.83 2.70 19.27
C PRO A 20 -5.39 2.46 18.84
N VAL A 21 -4.70 3.56 18.51
CA VAL A 21 -3.26 3.58 18.29
C VAL A 21 -2.56 3.46 19.64
N GLU A 22 -1.78 2.40 19.82
CA GLU A 22 -1.01 2.14 21.04
C GLU A 22 0.33 2.87 21.03
N ALA A 23 0.98 2.93 19.86
CA ALA A 23 2.25 3.62 19.70
C ALA A 23 2.41 4.12 18.26
N LEU A 24 3.11 5.23 18.12
CA LEU A 24 3.47 5.80 16.83
C LEU A 24 4.85 6.43 16.92
N SER A 25 5.71 6.11 15.95
CA SER A 25 7.05 6.69 15.85
C SER A 25 7.32 7.14 14.43
N ILE A 26 7.84 8.37 14.29
CA ILE A 26 8.32 8.93 13.03
C ILE A 26 9.84 8.80 13.05
N GLY A 27 10.34 7.69 12.50
CA GLY A 27 11.77 7.47 12.31
C GLY A 27 12.31 8.23 11.10
N LEU A 28 13.63 8.19 10.92
CA LEU A 28 14.32 8.90 9.83
C LEU A 28 13.90 8.40 8.43
N VAL A 29 13.65 7.10 8.30
CA VAL A 29 13.28 6.47 7.02
C VAL A 29 11.85 5.93 7.04
N TRP A 30 11.39 5.44 8.19
CA TRP A 30 10.08 4.82 8.32
C TRP A 30 9.28 5.49 9.43
N THR A 31 8.00 5.71 9.17
CA THR A 31 6.99 5.98 10.18
C THR A 31 6.26 4.68 10.47
N VAL A 32 6.15 4.32 11.75
CA VAL A 32 5.50 3.10 12.22
C VAL A 32 4.29 3.47 13.06
N CYS A 33 3.14 2.85 12.75
CA CYS A 33 1.91 2.93 13.53
C CYS A 33 1.63 1.54 14.12
N LYS A 34 1.37 1.48 15.42
CA LYS A 34 1.08 0.24 16.13
C LYS A 34 -0.30 0.31 16.79
N SER A 35 -1.08 -0.73 16.56
CA SER A 35 -2.25 -1.13 17.35
C SER A 35 -2.11 -2.64 17.62
N GLU A 36 -3.14 -3.45 17.37
CA GLU A 36 -3.02 -4.93 17.37
C GLU A 36 -1.97 -5.43 16.38
N GLN A 37 -1.80 -4.72 15.26
CA GLN A 37 -0.79 -4.96 14.24
C GLN A 37 0.13 -3.75 14.07
N ILE A 38 1.13 -3.89 13.20
CA ILE A 38 2.02 -2.79 12.82
C ILE A 38 1.84 -2.43 11.35
N GLY A 39 1.70 -1.15 11.07
CA GLY A 39 1.78 -0.57 9.73
C GLY A 39 2.99 0.33 9.56
N LEU A 40 3.53 0.38 8.34
CA LEU A 40 4.68 1.19 7.97
C LEU A 40 4.34 2.12 6.81
N ALA A 41 4.97 3.29 6.79
CA ALA A 41 5.07 4.15 5.62
C ALA A 41 6.42 4.85 5.60
N MET A 42 6.96 5.16 4.42
CA MET A 42 8.22 5.89 4.32
C MET A 42 8.06 7.32 4.86
N SER A 43 8.95 7.72 5.76
CA SER A 43 8.98 9.08 6.31
C SER A 43 9.32 10.10 5.21
N PRO A 44 8.68 11.28 5.20
CA PRO A 44 9.11 12.37 4.35
C PRO A 44 10.55 12.76 4.72
N GLY A 45 11.46 12.80 3.74
CA GLY A 45 12.85 13.25 3.94
C GLY A 45 13.00 14.76 4.18
N LEU A 46 12.01 15.38 4.84
CA LEU A 46 11.87 16.82 5.02
C LEU A 46 12.11 17.17 6.48
N TYR A 47 13.16 17.93 6.80
CA TYR A 47 13.37 18.36 8.18
C TYR A 47 12.33 19.40 8.62
N THR A 48 11.70 19.21 9.78
CA THR A 48 10.80 20.17 10.41
C THR A 48 10.98 20.23 11.92
N ARG A 49 10.80 21.42 12.49
CA ARG A 49 10.79 21.65 13.95
C ARG A 49 9.37 21.81 14.50
N THR A 50 8.35 21.75 13.63
CA THR A 50 6.98 22.11 13.97
C THR A 50 6.01 21.08 13.44
N LEU A 51 5.64 20.12 14.30
CA LEU A 51 4.51 19.21 14.09
C LEU A 51 3.46 19.52 15.18
N PRO A 52 2.39 20.28 14.87
CA PRO A 52 1.47 20.82 15.88
C PRO A 52 0.64 19.75 16.61
N TRP A 53 0.64 18.52 16.09
CA TRP A 53 -0.10 17.37 16.62
C TRP A 53 0.80 16.36 17.35
N SER A 54 2.10 16.62 17.46
CA SER A 54 3.02 15.74 18.18
C SER A 54 2.60 15.58 19.65
N GLY A 55 2.70 14.35 20.17
CA GLY A 55 2.21 13.99 21.52
C GLY A 55 0.70 13.75 21.65
N THR A 56 -0.09 13.88 20.58
CA THR A 56 -1.56 13.76 20.63
C THR A 56 -2.14 12.56 19.88
N LEU A 57 -1.30 11.72 19.27
CA LEU A 57 -1.74 10.67 18.34
C LEU A 57 -2.10 9.34 19.02
N VAL A 58 -1.42 8.99 20.12
CA VAL A 58 -1.74 7.77 20.88
C VAL A 58 -3.15 7.89 21.45
N GLY A 59 -3.93 6.83 21.35
CA GLY A 59 -5.33 6.78 21.76
C GLY A 59 -6.33 7.27 20.70
N LYS A 60 -5.88 7.92 19.61
CA LYS A 60 -6.73 8.11 18.42
C LYS A 60 -7.02 6.77 17.77
N THR A 61 -8.14 6.67 17.09
CA THR A 61 -8.49 5.49 16.30
C THR A 61 -7.63 5.42 15.02
N LEU A 62 -7.43 4.21 14.50
CA LEU A 62 -6.78 4.02 13.20
C LEU A 62 -7.55 4.74 12.08
N GLY A 63 -8.88 4.73 12.11
CA GLY A 63 -9.73 5.43 11.15
C GLY A 63 -9.54 6.95 11.15
N GLU A 64 -9.43 7.57 12.33
CA GLU A 64 -9.13 9.01 12.44
C GLU A 64 -7.80 9.36 11.80
N LEU A 65 -6.73 8.59 12.06
CA LEU A 65 -5.42 8.86 11.46
C LEU A 65 -5.39 8.51 9.98
N ALA A 66 -6.03 7.42 9.55
CA ALA A 66 -6.09 7.02 8.16
C ALA A 66 -6.64 8.13 7.26
N SER A 67 -7.64 8.89 7.74
CA SER A 67 -8.21 10.03 7.02
C SER A 67 -7.17 11.09 6.60
N TRP A 68 -6.03 11.17 7.29
CA TRP A 68 -4.95 12.10 7.00
C TRP A 68 -4.21 11.79 5.70
N ILE A 69 -4.45 10.64 5.07
CA ILE A 69 -3.86 10.32 3.75
C ILE A 69 -4.19 11.38 2.68
N ASN A 70 -5.34 12.05 2.82
CA ASN A 70 -5.79 13.13 1.95
C ASN A 70 -5.13 14.48 2.23
N ASP A 71 -4.42 14.63 3.36
CA ASP A 71 -3.75 15.88 3.71
C ASP A 71 -2.52 16.09 2.81
N TRP A 72 -2.22 17.35 2.48
CA TRP A 72 -1.07 17.73 1.67
C TRP A 72 0.20 17.93 2.50
N GLU A 73 0.06 18.03 3.83
CA GLU A 73 1.21 18.03 4.73
C GLU A 73 1.86 16.63 4.72
N PRO A 74 3.14 16.49 4.32
CA PRO A 74 3.77 15.20 4.09
C PRO A 74 3.77 14.26 5.29
N TYR A 75 4.01 14.76 6.50
CA TYR A 75 4.05 13.91 7.70
C TYR A 75 2.67 13.38 8.07
N LYS A 76 1.61 14.20 7.97
CA LYS A 76 0.23 13.75 8.14
C LYS A 76 -0.15 12.67 7.15
N ALA A 77 0.19 12.85 5.87
CA ALA A 77 -0.06 11.86 4.83
C ALA A 77 0.63 10.53 5.13
N THR A 78 1.90 10.58 5.54
CA THR A 78 2.67 9.38 5.93
C THR A 78 2.08 8.72 7.19
N VAL A 79 1.69 9.49 8.21
CA VAL A 79 1.00 8.97 9.40
C VAL A 79 -0.29 8.26 9.00
N GLY A 80 -1.10 8.88 8.14
CA GLY A 80 -2.32 8.26 7.63
C GLY A 80 -2.05 6.97 6.88
N MET A 81 -1.01 6.92 6.05
CA MET A 81 -0.63 5.69 5.35
C MET A 81 -0.14 4.59 6.30
N ALA A 82 0.63 4.93 7.33
CA ALA A 82 1.06 3.95 8.34
C ALA A 82 -0.15 3.39 9.11
N ALA A 83 -1.15 4.22 9.43
CA ALA A 83 -2.40 3.79 10.04
C ALA A 83 -3.22 2.88 9.10
N ILE A 84 -3.33 3.23 7.82
CA ILE A 84 -3.98 2.40 6.79
C ILE A 84 -3.33 1.02 6.73
N ASN A 85 -1.99 0.96 6.62
CA ASN A 85 -1.26 -0.31 6.59
C ASN A 85 -1.42 -1.09 7.90
N CYS A 86 -1.53 -0.41 9.04
CA CYS A 86 -1.80 -1.06 10.33
C CYS A 86 -3.17 -1.74 10.33
N SER A 87 -4.21 -1.08 9.81
CA SER A 87 -5.56 -1.67 9.68
C SER A 87 -5.59 -2.84 8.70
N LEU A 88 -4.93 -2.70 7.55
CA LEU A 88 -4.87 -3.75 6.53
C LEU A 88 -4.13 -5.00 7.02
N ASN A 89 -3.06 -4.81 7.80
CA ASN A 89 -2.27 -5.93 8.33
C ASN A 89 -3.01 -6.75 9.39
N ALA A 90 -4.17 -6.29 9.89
CA ALA A 90 -5.07 -7.10 10.73
C ALA A 90 -5.85 -8.14 9.93
N GLN A 91 -5.90 -8.00 8.61
CA GLN A 91 -6.56 -8.94 7.71
C GLN A 91 -5.58 -10.03 7.26
N SER A 92 -6.12 -11.13 6.74
CA SER A 92 -5.29 -12.18 6.14
C SER A 92 -4.59 -11.64 4.90
N LEU A 93 -3.26 -11.85 4.83
CA LEU A 93 -2.48 -11.46 3.67
C LEU A 93 -2.99 -12.16 2.41
N PRO A 94 -3.04 -11.47 1.25
CA PRO A 94 -3.33 -12.12 -0.02
C PRO A 94 -2.36 -13.27 -0.30
N ALA A 95 -2.84 -14.26 -1.05
CA ALA A 95 -2.01 -15.38 -1.52
C ALA A 95 -0.84 -14.85 -2.36
N GLY A 96 0.35 -15.37 -2.12
CA GLY A 96 1.59 -14.81 -2.67
C GLY A 96 2.81 -15.56 -2.17
N ILE A 97 3.97 -15.17 -2.67
CA ILE A 97 5.25 -15.80 -2.35
C ILE A 97 6.01 -14.94 -1.35
N THR A 98 6.53 -15.57 -0.31
CA THR A 98 7.46 -14.93 0.61
C THR A 98 8.86 -15.09 0.05
N LEU A 99 9.59 -13.99 -0.11
CA LEU A 99 10.96 -14.02 -0.58
C LEU A 99 11.90 -14.39 0.56
N LEU A 100 12.86 -15.26 0.25
CA LEU A 100 13.97 -15.53 1.15
C LEU A 100 14.89 -14.31 1.16
N THR A 101 15.50 -14.06 2.32
CA THR A 101 16.51 -13.01 2.47
C THR A 101 17.78 -13.39 1.68
N PRO A 102 18.16 -12.63 0.63
CA PRO A 102 19.44 -12.85 -0.04
C PRO A 102 20.63 -12.50 0.88
N PRO A 103 21.79 -13.14 0.69
CA PRO A 103 23.01 -12.85 1.48
C PRO A 103 23.50 -11.40 1.34
N ASP A 104 23.31 -10.80 0.16
CA ASP A 104 23.96 -9.54 -0.24
C ASP A 104 23.05 -8.29 -0.19
N GLY A 105 21.98 -8.35 0.62
CA GLY A 105 21.11 -7.22 0.91
C GLY A 105 19.63 -7.53 0.71
N SER A 106 18.92 -7.75 1.82
CA SER A 106 17.48 -8.05 1.84
C SER A 106 16.61 -7.01 1.13
N ASN A 107 17.06 -5.75 1.05
CA ASN A 107 16.28 -4.65 0.48
C ASN A 107 16.11 -4.76 -1.05
N LEU A 108 16.96 -5.52 -1.74
CA LEU A 108 16.92 -5.74 -3.20
C LEU A 108 16.28 -7.08 -3.61
N ALA A 109 15.76 -7.87 -2.66
CA ALA A 109 15.22 -9.21 -2.93
C ALA A 109 14.15 -9.23 -4.03
N VAL A 110 13.36 -8.16 -4.15
CA VAL A 110 12.34 -8.00 -5.21
C VAL A 110 12.99 -7.91 -6.59
N PHE A 111 14.07 -7.12 -6.74
CA PHE A 111 14.79 -7.00 -8.01
C PHE A 111 15.44 -8.33 -8.39
N GLU A 112 16.08 -9.01 -7.43
CA GLU A 112 16.69 -10.32 -7.64
C GLU A 112 15.66 -11.37 -8.10
N HIS A 113 14.46 -11.35 -7.51
CA HIS A 113 13.37 -12.25 -7.91
C HIS A 113 12.98 -12.06 -9.38
N PHE A 114 12.87 -10.81 -9.83
CA PHE A 114 12.46 -10.51 -11.19
C PHE A 114 13.60 -10.46 -12.20
N LEU A 115 14.86 -10.44 -11.76
CA LEU A 115 16.05 -10.25 -12.61
C LEU A 115 16.04 -11.10 -13.91
N PRO A 116 15.67 -12.40 -13.89
CA PRO A 116 15.60 -13.20 -15.12
C PRO A 116 14.60 -12.68 -16.17
N GLN A 117 13.54 -11.99 -15.74
CA GLN A 117 12.49 -11.43 -16.60
C GLN A 117 12.83 -10.03 -17.12
N LEU A 118 13.80 -9.35 -16.49
CA LEU A 118 14.20 -7.99 -16.82
C LEU A 118 15.26 -7.92 -17.94
N LYS A 119 15.84 -9.06 -18.32
CA LYS A 119 16.88 -9.10 -19.35
C LYS A 119 16.34 -8.60 -20.69
N ASP A 120 17.11 -7.75 -21.36
CA ASP A 120 16.77 -7.13 -22.65
C ASP A 120 15.48 -6.27 -22.62
N LYS A 121 15.06 -5.84 -21.42
CA LYS A 121 13.90 -4.96 -21.19
C LYS A 121 14.33 -3.56 -20.76
N LYS A 122 13.53 -2.57 -21.15
CA LYS A 122 13.61 -1.21 -20.62
C LYS A 122 12.99 -1.16 -19.23
N VAL A 123 13.82 -1.01 -18.21
CA VAL A 123 13.40 -1.00 -16.81
C VAL A 123 13.47 0.42 -16.28
N VAL A 124 12.33 0.96 -15.83
CA VAL A 124 12.27 2.24 -15.14
C VAL A 124 11.96 2.01 -13.66
N VAL A 125 12.73 2.63 -12.77
CA VAL A 125 12.53 2.55 -11.32
C VAL A 125 12.20 3.93 -10.79
N ILE A 126 11.05 4.06 -10.13
CA ILE A 126 10.66 5.28 -9.41
C ILE A 126 11.08 5.12 -7.95
N GLY A 127 12.03 5.95 -7.54
CA GLY A 127 12.67 5.90 -6.23
C GLY A 127 13.97 5.10 -6.25
N ARG A 128 15.01 5.63 -5.61
CA ARG A 128 16.32 4.98 -5.54
C ARG A 128 16.37 3.97 -4.39
N TYR A 129 16.70 2.72 -4.71
CA TYR A 129 16.94 1.67 -3.72
C TYR A 129 18.45 1.51 -3.46
N PRO A 130 18.90 1.47 -2.18
CA PRO A 130 20.33 1.33 -1.87
C PRO A 130 20.93 0.07 -2.52
N GLY A 131 22.02 0.24 -3.28
CA GLY A 131 22.75 -0.83 -3.95
C GLY A 131 22.26 -1.20 -5.36
N ILE A 132 21.18 -0.57 -5.85
CA ILE A 132 20.57 -0.89 -7.16
C ILE A 132 21.50 -0.66 -8.35
N GLU A 133 22.49 0.22 -8.20
CA GLU A 133 23.49 0.51 -9.24
C GLU A 133 24.26 -0.72 -9.73
N ARG A 134 24.31 -1.81 -8.95
CA ARG A 134 24.94 -3.07 -9.35
C ARG A 134 24.32 -3.71 -10.59
N TYR A 135 23.08 -3.36 -10.93
CA TYR A 135 22.39 -3.88 -12.12
C TYR A 135 22.56 -2.99 -13.37
N ALA A 136 23.14 -1.79 -13.25
CA ALA A 136 23.24 -0.84 -14.37
C ALA A 136 24.07 -1.37 -15.56
N GLY A 137 24.96 -2.35 -15.34
CA GLY A 137 25.71 -3.02 -16.41
C GLY A 137 25.02 -4.26 -17.01
N GLN A 138 23.90 -4.68 -16.42
CA GLN A 138 23.18 -5.92 -16.80
C GLN A 138 21.79 -5.63 -17.40
N LEU A 139 21.21 -4.48 -17.06
CA LEU A 139 19.86 -4.06 -17.45
C LEU A 139 19.90 -2.69 -18.13
N ASP A 140 18.98 -2.45 -19.06
CA ASP A 140 18.65 -1.09 -19.53
C ASP A 140 17.83 -0.39 -18.44
N LEU A 141 18.54 0.18 -17.46
CA LEU A 141 17.99 0.67 -16.20
C LEU A 141 17.98 2.20 -16.16
N SER A 142 16.81 2.79 -16.03
CA SER A 142 16.62 4.22 -15.73
C SER A 142 16.01 4.39 -14.34
N ILE A 143 16.65 5.20 -13.49
CA ILE A 143 16.16 5.51 -12.14
C ILE A 143 15.65 6.95 -12.15
N ILE A 144 14.42 7.17 -11.67
CA ILE A 144 13.85 8.50 -11.46
C ILE A 144 13.75 8.73 -9.95
N GLU A 145 14.36 9.80 -9.46
CA GLU A 145 14.37 10.17 -8.05
C GLU A 145 14.22 11.68 -7.87
N ARG A 146 13.57 12.08 -6.77
CA ARG A 146 13.31 13.48 -6.42
C ARG A 146 14.57 14.26 -6.09
N GLN A 147 15.54 13.57 -5.50
CA GLN A 147 16.89 14.08 -5.22
C GLN A 147 17.87 13.21 -6.03
N PRO A 148 17.92 13.37 -7.36
CA PRO A 148 18.68 12.48 -8.22
C PRO A 148 20.18 12.61 -7.94
N ILE A 149 20.89 11.49 -8.04
CA ILE A 149 22.35 11.44 -7.92
C ILE A 149 22.96 10.70 -9.12
N GLY A 150 24.20 11.02 -9.47
CA GLY A 150 24.90 10.34 -10.57
C GLY A 150 24.14 10.45 -11.89
N THR A 151 23.66 9.32 -12.40
CA THR A 151 22.92 9.19 -13.67
C THR A 151 21.40 9.10 -13.49
N ASP A 152 20.89 9.34 -12.27
CA ASP A 152 19.45 9.33 -12.00
C ASP A 152 18.77 10.52 -12.71
N TYR A 153 17.53 10.30 -13.13
CA TYR A 153 16.68 11.31 -13.74
C TYR A 153 15.81 12.02 -12.67
N PRO A 154 15.49 13.32 -12.85
CA PRO A 154 14.57 14.03 -11.98
C PRO A 154 13.11 13.65 -12.28
N ASP A 155 12.20 13.93 -11.33
CA ASP A 155 10.75 13.66 -11.45
C ASP A 155 10.17 13.94 -12.85
N PRO A 156 10.32 15.13 -13.48
CA PRO A 156 9.70 15.40 -14.79
C PRO A 156 10.03 14.42 -15.92
N ALA A 157 11.10 13.63 -15.79
CA ALA A 157 11.46 12.60 -16.76
C ALA A 157 10.44 11.45 -16.83
N TYR A 158 9.58 11.26 -15.82
CA TYR A 158 8.55 10.19 -15.86
C TYR A 158 7.62 10.32 -17.06
N GLU A 159 7.35 11.54 -17.56
CA GLU A 159 6.49 11.77 -18.75
C GLU A 159 7.12 11.23 -20.04
N PHE A 160 8.44 11.08 -20.07
CA PHE A 160 9.18 10.65 -21.25
C PHE A 160 9.58 9.17 -21.16
N LEU A 161 9.93 8.71 -19.96
CA LEU A 161 10.49 7.38 -19.76
C LEU A 161 9.41 6.32 -19.55
N LEU A 162 8.39 6.60 -18.72
CA LEU A 162 7.37 5.60 -18.37
C LEU A 162 6.54 5.10 -19.56
N PRO A 163 6.11 5.94 -20.53
CA PRO A 163 5.31 5.46 -21.66
C PRO A 163 6.01 4.45 -22.57
N THR A 164 7.34 4.33 -22.48
CA THR A 164 8.14 3.43 -23.32
C THR A 164 8.83 2.32 -22.53
N ALA A 165 8.55 2.22 -21.23
CA ALA A 165 9.10 1.19 -20.35
C ALA A 165 8.45 -0.16 -20.61
N ASP A 166 9.24 -1.23 -20.54
CA ASP A 166 8.70 -2.60 -20.50
C ASP A 166 8.33 -2.99 -19.06
N TRP A 167 9.11 -2.52 -18.09
CA TRP A 167 8.92 -2.77 -16.65
C TRP A 167 9.03 -1.47 -15.86
N VAL A 168 8.14 -1.31 -14.88
CA VAL A 168 8.17 -0.19 -13.95
C VAL A 168 8.15 -0.71 -12.51
N PHE A 169 9.21 -0.41 -11.77
CA PHE A 169 9.25 -0.60 -10.32
C PHE A 169 8.86 0.72 -9.65
N LEU A 170 7.65 0.78 -9.12
CA LEU A 170 7.05 1.97 -8.56
C LEU A 170 7.13 1.93 -7.04
N THR A 171 7.83 2.89 -6.42
CA THR A 171 7.79 3.04 -4.96
C THR A 171 6.37 3.32 -4.45
N ALA A 172 5.94 2.61 -3.41
CA ALA A 172 4.67 2.88 -2.73
C ALA A 172 4.65 4.22 -1.96
N SER A 173 5.80 4.87 -1.73
CA SER A 173 5.82 6.23 -1.18
C SER A 173 5.21 7.27 -2.15
N SER A 174 5.02 6.92 -3.43
CA SER A 174 4.24 7.73 -4.37
C SER A 174 2.79 7.96 -3.94
N ILE A 175 2.23 7.07 -3.10
CA ILE A 175 0.87 7.23 -2.56
C ILE A 175 0.83 8.40 -1.57
N THR A 176 1.77 8.46 -0.63
CA THR A 176 1.80 9.49 0.43
C THR A 176 2.07 10.88 -0.13
N ASN A 177 2.87 10.96 -1.20
CA ASN A 177 3.28 12.21 -1.83
C ASN A 177 2.45 12.59 -3.08
N LYS A 178 1.36 11.85 -3.36
CA LYS A 178 0.33 12.15 -4.36
C LYS A 178 0.75 12.01 -5.83
N THR A 179 1.89 11.38 -6.11
CA THR A 179 2.30 11.11 -7.50
C THR A 179 1.79 9.77 -8.05
N PHE A 180 1.35 8.85 -7.19
CA PHE A 180 0.90 7.50 -7.59
C PHE A 180 -0.10 7.51 -8.77
N PRO A 181 -1.20 8.31 -8.76
CA PRO A 181 -2.19 8.24 -9.83
C PRO A 181 -1.61 8.52 -11.23
N ARG A 182 -0.72 9.52 -11.34
CA ARG A 182 -0.10 9.88 -12.62
C ARG A 182 0.97 8.87 -13.03
N LEU A 183 1.78 8.41 -12.08
CA LEU A 183 2.81 7.40 -12.36
C LEU A 183 2.18 6.09 -12.83
N ALA A 184 1.14 5.62 -12.15
CA ALA A 184 0.40 4.42 -12.54
C ALA A 184 -0.25 4.57 -13.93
N GLU A 185 -0.85 5.72 -14.24
CA GLU A 185 -1.38 6.01 -15.58
C GLU A 185 -0.30 5.93 -16.67
N LEU A 186 0.85 6.58 -16.45
CA LEU A 186 1.95 6.57 -17.42
C LEU A 186 2.58 5.19 -17.61
N SER A 187 2.46 4.31 -16.61
CA SER A 187 2.98 2.93 -16.61
C SER A 187 1.99 1.89 -17.13
N GLN A 188 0.80 2.27 -17.60
CA GLN A 188 -0.28 1.33 -17.97
C GLN A 188 0.08 0.31 -19.06
N HIS A 189 1.16 0.54 -19.83
CA HIS A 189 1.63 -0.36 -20.89
C HIS A 189 2.84 -1.21 -20.46
N ALA A 190 3.36 -1.00 -19.26
CA ALA A 190 4.49 -1.73 -18.70
C ALA A 190 4.00 -2.77 -17.68
N THR A 191 4.81 -3.81 -17.46
CA THR A 191 4.63 -4.66 -16.28
C THR A 191 5.02 -3.85 -15.04
N THR A 192 4.06 -3.57 -14.17
CA THR A 192 4.23 -2.67 -13.03
C THR A 192 4.29 -3.42 -11.69
N VAL A 193 5.33 -3.15 -10.92
CA VAL A 193 5.55 -3.65 -9.56
C VAL A 193 5.45 -2.48 -8.57
N LEU A 194 4.38 -2.41 -7.78
CA LEU A 194 4.27 -1.45 -6.68
C LEU A 194 5.01 -2.03 -5.47
N MET A 195 6.07 -1.37 -5.01
CA MET A 195 7.02 -1.98 -4.07
C MET A 195 7.41 -1.12 -2.88
N GLY A 196 7.78 -1.82 -1.81
CA GLY A 196 8.36 -1.27 -0.58
C GLY A 196 7.46 -1.44 0.66
N PRO A 197 7.98 -1.16 1.86
CA PRO A 197 7.23 -1.28 3.12
C PRO A 197 5.97 -0.41 3.24
N THR A 198 5.78 0.56 2.34
CA THR A 198 4.58 1.42 2.29
C THR A 198 3.43 0.77 1.51
N VAL A 199 3.65 -0.36 0.81
CA VAL A 199 2.63 -1.04 0.01
C VAL A 199 1.45 -1.49 0.90
N PRO A 200 0.21 -1.06 0.60
CA PRO A 200 -0.98 -1.64 1.21
C PRO A 200 -1.31 -2.98 0.57
N TRP A 201 -1.68 -3.98 1.38
CA TRP A 201 -2.06 -5.32 0.90
C TRP A 201 -3.48 -5.35 0.31
N LEU A 202 -3.68 -4.63 -0.79
CA LEU A 202 -4.95 -4.50 -1.49
C LEU A 202 -4.86 -4.98 -2.95
N PRO A 203 -5.30 -6.21 -3.25
CA PRO A 203 -5.32 -6.71 -4.63
C PRO A 203 -6.12 -5.86 -5.61
N GLU A 204 -7.10 -5.07 -5.14
CA GLU A 204 -7.84 -4.09 -5.95
C GLU A 204 -6.96 -2.99 -6.61
N LEU A 205 -5.68 -2.90 -6.24
CA LEU A 205 -4.72 -2.05 -6.95
C LEU A 205 -4.51 -2.43 -8.42
N HIS A 206 -4.95 -3.62 -8.86
CA HIS A 206 -5.01 -3.97 -10.28
C HIS A 206 -5.86 -2.98 -11.09
N ASN A 207 -6.89 -2.36 -10.48
CA ASN A 207 -7.72 -1.33 -11.11
C ASN A 207 -6.92 -0.08 -11.52
N PHE A 208 -5.68 0.06 -11.07
CA PHE A 208 -4.77 1.15 -11.38
C PHE A 208 -3.60 0.70 -12.29
N GLY A 209 -3.68 -0.48 -12.90
CA GLY A 209 -2.65 -1.01 -13.78
C GLY A 209 -1.45 -1.64 -13.07
N ILE A 210 -1.57 -1.93 -11.77
CA ILE A 210 -0.51 -2.61 -11.01
C ILE A 210 -0.61 -4.12 -11.25
N ASN A 211 0.49 -4.75 -11.64
CA ASN A 211 0.56 -6.21 -11.87
C ASN A 211 1.05 -6.97 -10.64
N TYR A 212 1.94 -6.38 -9.85
CA TYR A 212 2.51 -7.01 -8.67
C TYR A 212 2.53 -6.06 -7.47
N LEU A 213 2.17 -6.60 -6.30
CA LEU A 213 2.46 -5.97 -5.01
C LEU A 213 3.70 -6.62 -4.42
N ALA A 214 4.75 -5.83 -4.19
CA ALA A 214 5.97 -6.25 -3.51
C ALA A 214 6.11 -5.49 -2.18
N GLY A 215 5.26 -5.87 -1.22
CA GLY A 215 5.22 -5.31 0.13
C GLY A 215 6.00 -6.13 1.15
N ILE A 216 5.82 -5.83 2.44
CA ILE A 216 6.47 -6.55 3.54
C ILE A 216 5.46 -7.30 4.41
N GLU A 217 5.90 -8.45 4.90
CA GLU A 217 5.30 -9.18 6.01
C GLU A 217 6.12 -8.89 7.28
N VAL A 218 5.45 -8.49 8.36
CA VAL A 218 6.08 -8.24 9.65
C VAL A 218 6.34 -9.58 10.34
N VAL A 219 7.60 -9.84 10.69
CA VAL A 219 8.04 -11.09 11.34
C VAL A 219 8.22 -10.88 12.84
N ASP A 220 8.87 -9.77 13.22
CA ASP A 220 9.09 -9.40 14.62
C ASP A 220 8.64 -7.94 14.83
N PRO A 221 7.40 -7.72 15.29
CA PRO A 221 6.85 -6.37 15.46
C PRO A 221 7.58 -5.56 16.54
N ILE A 222 8.10 -6.23 17.58
CA ILE A 222 8.81 -5.55 18.68
C ILE A 222 10.14 -5.02 18.16
N LYS A 223 10.93 -5.88 17.51
CA LYS A 223 12.21 -5.50 16.91
C LYS A 223 12.04 -4.50 15.78
N LEU A 224 10.97 -4.62 14.98
CA LEU A 224 10.64 -3.65 13.94
C LEU A 224 10.46 -2.26 14.54
N TYR A 225 9.61 -2.14 15.56
CA TYR A 225 9.35 -0.87 16.22
C TYR A 225 10.65 -0.26 16.78
N GLN A 226 11.46 -1.06 17.49
CA GLN A 226 12.74 -0.60 18.02
C GLN A 226 13.69 -0.12 16.91
N THR A 227 13.82 -0.90 15.83
CA THR A 227 14.70 -0.56 14.70
C THR A 227 14.28 0.77 14.07
N VAL A 228 12.98 0.99 13.88
CA VAL A 228 12.47 2.25 13.33
C VAL A 228 12.70 3.42 14.30
N ALA A 229 12.44 3.22 15.60
CA ALA A 229 12.64 4.24 16.62
C ALA A 229 14.11 4.67 16.78
N GLU A 230 15.05 3.75 16.52
CA GLU A 230 16.49 4.03 16.50
C GLU A 230 17.00 4.57 15.15
N GLY A 231 16.11 4.83 14.18
CA GLY A 231 16.45 5.44 12.89
C GLY A 231 16.90 4.44 11.82
N GLY A 232 16.68 3.14 12.02
CA GLY A 232 17.02 2.10 11.05
C GLY A 232 16.22 2.18 9.75
N GLY A 233 16.91 2.35 8.63
CA GLY A 233 16.35 2.29 7.28
C GLY A 233 16.29 0.86 6.73
N VAL A 234 17.34 0.44 6.02
CA VAL A 234 17.43 -0.92 5.45
C VAL A 234 17.51 -2.03 6.52
N ARG A 235 17.89 -1.68 7.76
CA ARG A 235 18.01 -2.64 8.87
C ARG A 235 16.71 -3.33 9.25
N ILE A 236 15.55 -2.79 8.87
CA ILE A 236 14.26 -3.46 9.11
C ILE A 236 14.22 -4.84 8.45
N PHE A 237 14.95 -5.02 7.35
CA PHE A 237 15.00 -6.26 6.58
C PHE A 237 16.01 -7.29 7.09
N ASP A 238 16.74 -7.02 8.18
CA ASP A 238 17.67 -8.01 8.75
C ASP A 238 16.89 -9.20 9.32
N ASN A 239 15.86 -8.92 10.12
CA ASN A 239 15.05 -9.94 10.81
C ASN A 239 13.63 -9.48 11.20
N SER A 240 13.28 -8.20 10.97
CA SER A 240 12.03 -7.65 11.47
C SER A 240 10.90 -7.77 10.46
N VAL A 241 11.25 -7.77 9.17
CA VAL A 241 10.32 -7.91 8.05
C VAL A 241 10.94 -8.77 6.95
N ARG A 242 10.10 -9.31 6.08
CA ARG A 242 10.50 -9.99 4.84
C ARG A 242 9.62 -9.56 3.68
N TYR A 243 10.18 -9.54 2.47
CA TYR A 243 9.37 -9.23 1.29
C TYR A 243 8.39 -10.35 0.98
N ARG A 244 7.21 -9.95 0.55
CA ARG A 244 6.21 -10.83 -0.04
C ARG A 244 5.81 -10.26 -1.40
N ILE A 245 5.63 -11.13 -2.38
CA ILE A 245 5.11 -10.75 -3.70
C ILE A 245 3.72 -11.36 -3.87
N VAL A 246 2.77 -10.53 -4.25
CA VAL A 246 1.43 -10.93 -4.66
C VAL A 246 1.28 -10.57 -6.14
N ASP A 247 0.98 -11.58 -6.95
CA ASP A 247 0.61 -11.39 -8.35
C ASP A 247 -0.87 -11.00 -8.45
N LEU A 248 -1.16 -9.91 -9.15
CA LEU A 248 -2.50 -9.37 -9.34
C LEU A 248 -3.15 -9.82 -10.65
N THR A 249 -2.83 -11.03 -11.14
CA THR A 249 -3.62 -11.66 -12.22
C THR A 249 -5.12 -11.56 -11.98
N PRO A 250 -5.95 -11.56 -13.04
CA PRO A 250 -7.40 -11.60 -12.87
C PRO A 250 -7.88 -12.76 -11.99
N ASP A 251 -7.27 -13.95 -12.10
CA ASP A 251 -7.63 -15.12 -11.30
C ASP A 251 -7.33 -14.95 -9.81
N SER A 252 -6.11 -14.55 -9.46
CA SER A 252 -5.71 -14.33 -8.07
C SER A 252 -6.50 -13.18 -7.43
N SER A 253 -6.70 -12.09 -8.17
CA SER A 253 -7.48 -10.93 -7.73
C SER A 253 -8.95 -11.31 -7.51
N MET A 254 -9.57 -12.05 -8.43
CA MET A 254 -10.95 -12.54 -8.26
C MET A 254 -11.09 -13.53 -7.09
N ALA A 255 -10.12 -14.42 -6.87
CA ALA A 255 -10.15 -15.35 -5.75
C ALA A 255 -10.11 -14.60 -4.40
N TRP A 256 -9.27 -13.57 -4.31
CA TRP A 256 -9.22 -12.69 -3.14
C TRP A 256 -10.55 -11.92 -2.97
N LEU A 257 -11.08 -11.34 -4.05
CA LEU A 257 -12.36 -10.61 -4.03
C LEU A 257 -13.50 -11.51 -3.57
N LYS A 258 -13.64 -12.74 -4.10
CA LYS A 258 -14.67 -13.69 -3.66
C LYS A 258 -14.63 -13.96 -2.16
N THR A 259 -13.42 -14.13 -1.61
CA THR A 259 -13.22 -14.41 -0.20
C THR A 259 -13.65 -13.23 0.66
N ASN A 260 -13.24 -12.01 0.31
CA ASN A 260 -13.56 -10.80 1.06
C ASN A 260 -15.03 -10.38 0.90
N ILE A 261 -15.62 -10.53 -0.29
CA ILE A 261 -17.05 -10.31 -0.52
C ILE A 261 -17.89 -11.23 0.39
N SER A 262 -17.52 -12.51 0.50
CA SER A 262 -18.22 -13.44 1.39
C SER A 262 -18.13 -13.02 2.87
N GLN A 263 -16.94 -12.61 3.33
CA GLN A 263 -16.74 -12.14 4.70
C GLN A 263 -17.54 -10.88 5.00
N ASP A 264 -17.46 -9.88 4.13
CA ASP A 264 -18.17 -8.62 4.28
C ASP A 264 -19.69 -8.78 4.15
N TYR A 265 -20.15 -9.70 3.32
CA TYR A 265 -21.57 -10.00 3.21
C TYR A 265 -22.11 -10.52 4.54
N ASN A 266 -21.39 -11.44 5.18
CA ASN A 266 -21.77 -11.97 6.50
C ASN A 266 -21.77 -10.86 7.57
N GLU A 267 -20.75 -10.00 7.57
CA GLU A 267 -20.65 -8.85 8.48
C GLU A 267 -21.82 -7.86 8.26
N LYS A 268 -22.15 -7.56 7.01
CA LYS A 268 -23.29 -6.70 6.65
C LYS A 268 -24.61 -7.29 7.13
N GLN A 269 -24.83 -8.60 6.94
CA GLN A 269 -26.05 -9.27 7.40
C GLN A 269 -26.19 -9.20 8.92
N ARG A 270 -25.09 -9.45 9.65
CA ARG A 270 -25.03 -9.32 11.11
C ARG A 270 -25.38 -7.91 11.58
N LEU A 271 -24.75 -6.89 10.99
CA LEU A 271 -24.98 -5.48 11.33
C LEU A 271 -26.40 -5.02 10.96
N THR A 272 -26.93 -5.48 9.83
CA THR A 272 -28.31 -5.17 9.41
C THR A 272 -29.31 -5.76 10.40
N SER A 273 -29.13 -7.02 10.79
CA SER A 273 -29.98 -7.69 11.79
C SER A 273 -29.92 -6.98 13.15
N ALA A 274 -28.73 -6.56 13.58
CA ALA A 274 -28.54 -5.81 14.82
C ALA A 274 -29.23 -4.43 14.77
N MET A 275 -29.16 -3.74 13.63
CA MET A 275 -29.84 -2.47 13.41
C MET A 275 -31.37 -2.61 13.42
N GLU A 276 -31.90 -3.64 12.76
CA GLU A 276 -33.34 -3.95 12.78
C GLU A 276 -33.82 -4.23 14.20
N HIS A 277 -33.07 -5.05 14.96
CA HIS A 277 -33.37 -5.34 16.36
C HIS A 277 -33.33 -4.08 17.26
N TRP A 278 -32.36 -3.19 17.04
CA TRP A 278 -32.24 -1.92 17.76
C TRP A 278 -33.51 -1.07 17.62
N TYR A 279 -33.99 -0.86 16.40
CA TYR A 279 -35.18 -0.05 16.15
C TYR A 279 -36.47 -0.78 16.55
N ALA A 280 -36.56 -2.10 16.35
CA ALA A 280 -37.70 -2.92 16.80
C ALA A 280 -37.86 -2.91 18.33
N SER A 281 -36.75 -2.79 19.07
CA SER A 281 -36.75 -2.66 20.53
C SER A 281 -37.16 -1.27 21.03
N GLY A 282 -37.64 -0.39 20.15
CA GLY A 282 -38.11 0.96 20.50
C GLY A 282 -37.01 1.92 20.92
N LYS A 283 -35.73 1.60 20.65
CA LYS A 283 -34.61 2.48 20.96
C LYS A 283 -34.72 3.77 20.13
N LYS A 284 -34.58 4.91 20.81
CA LYS A 284 -34.60 6.24 20.19
C LYS A 284 -33.15 6.69 19.98
N GLY A 285 -32.77 6.96 18.74
CA GLY A 285 -31.41 7.35 18.36
C GLY A 285 -30.82 6.48 17.26
N ARG A 286 -29.77 6.99 16.60
CA ARG A 286 -29.07 6.28 15.52
C ARG A 286 -28.44 5.00 16.07
N PHE A 287 -28.55 3.92 15.30
CA PHE A 287 -27.86 2.65 15.59
C PHE A 287 -26.36 2.89 15.84
N PRO A 288 -25.77 2.39 16.94
CA PRO A 288 -24.39 2.71 17.31
C PRO A 288 -23.36 2.34 16.24
N GLU A 289 -23.52 1.16 15.61
CA GLU A 289 -22.60 0.64 14.58
C GLU A 289 -23.02 1.04 13.15
N PHE A 290 -23.84 2.09 13.00
CA PHE A 290 -24.29 2.53 11.69
C PHE A 290 -23.13 2.88 10.74
N ASN A 291 -22.07 3.53 11.26
CA ASN A 291 -20.93 3.91 10.43
C ASN A 291 -20.20 2.67 9.89
N GLN A 292 -20.02 1.65 10.73
CA GLN A 292 -19.45 0.36 10.33
C GLN A 292 -20.31 -0.32 9.26
N LEU A 293 -21.64 -0.35 9.44
CA LEU A 293 -22.56 -0.90 8.43
C LEU A 293 -22.45 -0.17 7.09
N ASN A 294 -22.38 1.16 7.11
CA ASN A 294 -22.23 1.96 5.88
C ASN A 294 -20.89 1.70 5.18
N GLN A 295 -19.80 1.57 5.94
CA GLN A 295 -18.47 1.26 5.39
C GLN A 295 -18.42 -0.12 4.74
N VAL A 296 -18.95 -1.16 5.41
CA VAL A 296 -19.04 -2.51 4.84
C VAL A 296 -19.89 -2.51 3.57
N ALA A 297 -20.99 -1.74 3.53
CA ALA A 297 -21.83 -1.63 2.35
C ALA A 297 -21.11 -0.98 1.15
N ILE A 298 -20.33 0.08 1.39
CA ILE A 298 -19.52 0.74 0.36
C ILE A 298 -18.45 -0.21 -0.16
N ARG A 299 -17.71 -0.88 0.76
CA ARG A 299 -16.63 -1.82 0.42
C ARG A 299 -17.15 -2.98 -0.44
N LEU A 300 -18.27 -3.58 -0.06
CA LEU A 300 -18.95 -4.60 -0.86
C LEU A 300 -19.28 -4.11 -2.28
N SER A 301 -19.89 -2.93 -2.39
CA SER A 301 -20.25 -2.37 -3.70
C SER A 301 -19.03 -2.18 -4.61
N ARG A 302 -17.87 -1.81 -4.04
CA ARG A 302 -16.64 -1.63 -4.81
C ARG A 302 -16.01 -2.96 -5.20
N MET A 303 -15.93 -3.91 -4.27
CA MET A 303 -15.43 -5.25 -4.56
C MET A 303 -16.28 -5.96 -5.62
N ASP A 304 -17.60 -5.85 -5.56
CA ASP A 304 -18.51 -6.40 -6.59
C ASP A 304 -18.25 -5.78 -7.97
N SER A 305 -18.02 -4.46 -8.01
CA SER A 305 -17.69 -3.75 -9.25
C SER A 305 -16.33 -4.18 -9.81
N SER A 306 -15.32 -4.32 -8.96
CA SER A 306 -13.99 -4.79 -9.32
C SER A 306 -14.01 -6.24 -9.82
N TYR A 307 -14.79 -7.11 -9.15
CA TYR A 307 -14.96 -8.49 -9.55
C TYR A 307 -15.61 -8.62 -10.92
N LYS A 308 -16.68 -7.84 -11.15
CA LYS A 308 -17.37 -7.82 -12.45
C LYS A 308 -16.43 -7.37 -13.57
N HIS A 309 -15.63 -6.34 -13.35
CA HIS A 309 -14.66 -5.85 -14.34
C HIS A 309 -13.68 -6.96 -14.75
N LEU A 310 -13.02 -7.60 -13.79
CA LEU A 310 -12.08 -8.71 -14.06
C LEU A 310 -12.75 -9.87 -14.79
N TRP A 311 -14.00 -10.19 -14.41
CA TRP A 311 -14.77 -11.24 -15.06
C TRP A 311 -15.10 -10.91 -16.52
N ASP A 312 -15.50 -9.66 -16.80
CA ASP A 312 -15.77 -9.17 -18.15
C ASP A 312 -14.48 -9.18 -19.01
N GLU A 313 -13.35 -8.74 -18.46
CA GLU A 313 -12.04 -8.79 -19.14
C GLU A 313 -11.62 -10.21 -19.50
N GLN A 314 -11.74 -11.17 -18.57
CA GLN A 314 -11.40 -12.56 -18.87
C GLN A 314 -12.31 -13.17 -19.94
N ARG A 315 -13.61 -12.82 -19.92
CA ARG A 315 -14.60 -13.44 -20.81
C ARG A 315 -14.63 -12.83 -22.21
N PHE A 316 -14.30 -11.54 -22.33
CA PHE A 316 -14.46 -10.78 -23.57
C PHE A 316 -13.18 -10.12 -24.09
N GLY A 317 -12.11 -10.04 -23.30
CA GLY A 317 -10.84 -9.38 -23.62
C GLY A 317 -9.83 -10.22 -24.41
N GLN A 318 -10.12 -11.49 -24.74
CA GLN A 318 -9.27 -12.33 -25.62
C GLN A 318 -9.64 -12.21 -27.12
N LYS A 319 -10.10 -11.03 -27.57
CA LYS A 319 -10.37 -10.77 -29.01
C LYS A 319 -9.40 -9.78 -29.60
#